data_AF-A0A534XZU5-F1
#
_entry.id   AF-A0A534XZU5-F1
#
_cell.length_a   1.000
_cell.length_b   1.000
_cell.length_c   1.000
_cell.angle_alpha   90.00
_cell.angle_beta   90.00
_cell.angle_gamma   90.00
#
_symmetry.space_group_name_H-M   'P 1'
#
loop_
_entity.id
_entity.type
_entity.pdbx_description
1 polymer ?
#
loop_
_entity_poly.entity_id
_entity_poly.type
_entity_poly.pdbx_seq_one_letter_code
_entity_poly.pdbx_strand_id
1 'polypeptide(L)'
;MPILLLLAVALTPSARVQREAEDRARSEVADLLRTLCPEQCVILSITARVEDDEVTRAEPGFDSPGDAVAPVLRKLNASLVVDGKLPSAFRAKVKDLVGQRLRVLGVPGEVALQSVDFPVRNPPHLEAPPPPMPQSAPVPQAAPPAPAPAPATLKERLLQEAPALAAAVLFAIVTMFLGTLFFLAARRSRDPAFETIEADPVAATLPEAPQQQAGFTEPRRRKLELALHDERVVRNAVVRDALERGETPLVARWVREMGDFLLDDLRGDATASNALAAVASEIVRAGPDPASLAVLEGRVIAARLSRAAESGDAAFAFLEGVREDAFGAACRDLSPAALDAALRFAPARLRSAALDGLSAEQRHKLAVSWATRPEVPVSQAIAAAEELRDRLDRIGGGPLQAQRALADLVDSLPRVDQDALVERIRRESGRVPAAFLTESALSTAPADAVGAAVLGLPVATVATYLSAADADLRERILSTCPARLRRELEEELQVRAAASRVDFVGARRDLLTRLREEITRRAAASPAPINGGQQGQPERAAGTHLVSA
;
A
#
# COMPACT_ATOMS: atom_id res chain seq x y z
N MET A 1 18.17 14.53 40.21
CA MET A 1 17.53 14.11 38.94
C MET A 1 16.87 12.76 39.17
N PRO A 2 15.56 12.62 38.91
CA PRO A 2 14.79 11.44 39.27
C PRO A 2 14.85 10.35 38.18
N ILE A 3 14.57 9.14 38.65
CA ILE A 3 14.60 7.83 38.03
C ILE A 3 13.44 7.67 37.04
N LEU A 4 13.72 7.17 35.83
CA LEU A 4 12.73 6.79 34.82
C LEU A 4 12.71 5.26 34.70
N LEU A 5 11.72 4.66 35.36
CA LEU A 5 11.32 3.26 35.24
C LEU A 5 10.55 3.07 33.92
N LEU A 6 11.09 2.27 33.00
CA LEU A 6 10.38 1.73 31.85
C LEU A 6 9.68 0.42 32.27
N LEU A 7 8.39 0.50 32.57
CA LEU A 7 7.51 -0.64 32.75
C LEU A 7 7.17 -1.27 31.39
N ALA A 8 7.47 -2.57 31.25
CA ALA A 8 6.93 -3.43 30.22
C ALA A 8 5.42 -3.65 30.48
N VAL A 9 4.57 -3.21 29.54
CA VAL A 9 3.11 -3.39 29.65
C VAL A 9 2.73 -4.78 29.16
N ALA A 10 2.56 -5.71 30.09
CA ALA A 10 1.64 -6.83 29.90
C ALA A 10 0.21 -6.26 29.92
N LEU A 11 -0.55 -6.42 28.83
CA LEU A 11 -1.94 -5.97 28.75
C LEU A 11 -2.80 -6.82 29.70
N THR A 12 -3.18 -6.24 30.83
CA THR A 12 -4.17 -6.80 31.77
C THR A 12 -5.51 -7.02 31.05
N PRO A 13 -6.36 -7.96 31.51
CA PRO A 13 -7.69 -8.19 30.93
C PRO A 13 -8.56 -6.91 30.89
N SER A 14 -8.43 -6.05 31.90
CA SER A 14 -9.04 -4.71 31.93
C SER A 14 -8.56 -3.80 30.79
N ALA A 15 -7.26 -3.84 30.46
CA ALA A 15 -6.69 -3.06 29.37
C ALA A 15 -7.12 -3.57 27.97
N ARG A 16 -7.45 -4.86 27.84
CA ARG A 16 -8.04 -5.42 26.61
C ARG A 16 -9.47 -4.95 26.40
N VAL A 17 -10.31 -5.07 27.43
CA VAL A 17 -11.72 -4.61 27.40
C VAL A 17 -11.79 -3.09 27.19
N GLN A 18 -10.87 -2.33 27.81
CA GLN A 18 -10.77 -0.89 27.60
C GLN A 18 -10.47 -0.55 26.13
N ARG A 19 -9.47 -1.20 25.51
CA ARG A 19 -9.11 -0.94 24.12
C ARG A 19 -10.21 -1.32 23.14
N GLU A 20 -10.83 -2.49 23.33
CA GLU A 20 -11.92 -2.94 22.48
C GLU A 20 -13.14 -1.99 22.56
N ALA A 21 -13.45 -1.50 23.75
CA ALA A 21 -14.50 -0.49 23.94
C ALA A 21 -14.14 0.87 23.30
N GLU A 22 -12.88 1.32 23.42
CA GLU A 22 -12.40 2.55 22.79
C GLU A 22 -12.42 2.48 21.26
N ASP A 23 -11.98 1.36 20.68
CA ASP A 23 -11.91 1.18 19.22
C ASP A 23 -13.32 1.08 18.62
N ARG A 24 -14.23 0.37 19.28
CA ARG A 24 -15.65 0.28 18.87
C ARG A 24 -16.38 1.62 19.02
N ALA A 25 -16.09 2.39 20.07
CA ALA A 25 -16.63 3.74 20.21
C ALA A 25 -16.07 4.70 19.14
N ARG A 26 -14.78 4.55 18.77
CA ARG A 26 -14.16 5.35 17.71
C ARG A 26 -14.76 5.08 16.34
N SER A 27 -15.03 3.81 15.99
CA SER A 27 -15.64 3.48 14.69
C SER A 27 -17.05 4.07 14.55
N GLU A 28 -17.90 3.88 15.56
CA GLU A 28 -19.28 4.38 15.56
C GLU A 28 -19.36 5.92 15.51
N VAL A 29 -18.48 6.60 16.25
CA VAL A 29 -18.40 8.07 16.21
C VAL A 29 -17.80 8.56 14.89
N ALA A 30 -16.78 7.90 14.34
CA ALA A 30 -16.19 8.28 13.06
C ALA A 30 -17.17 8.15 11.89
N ASP A 31 -17.98 7.10 11.86
CA ASP A 31 -18.99 6.89 10.82
C ASP A 31 -20.12 7.93 10.92
N LEU A 32 -20.52 8.31 12.14
CA LEU A 32 -21.47 9.40 12.35
C LEU A 32 -20.90 10.77 11.90
N LEU A 33 -19.62 11.06 12.19
CA LEU A 33 -19.00 12.32 11.78
C LEU A 33 -18.79 12.40 10.27
N ARG A 34 -18.47 11.28 9.60
CA ARG A 34 -18.37 11.21 8.14
C ARG A 34 -19.70 11.51 7.45
N THR A 35 -20.82 11.09 8.04
CA THR A 35 -22.15 11.32 7.47
C THR A 35 -22.69 12.72 7.74
N LEU A 36 -22.34 13.33 8.88
CA LEU A 36 -22.84 14.66 9.28
C LEU A 36 -21.93 15.82 8.87
N CYS A 37 -20.60 15.64 8.90
CA CYS A 37 -19.61 16.71 8.75
C CYS A 37 -18.31 16.20 8.09
N PRO A 38 -18.32 15.86 6.79
CA PRO A 38 -17.08 15.51 6.09
C PRO A 38 -16.11 16.71 6.16
N GLU A 39 -14.89 16.47 6.64
CA GLU A 39 -13.78 17.46 6.73
C GLU A 39 -13.91 18.59 7.78
N GLN A 40 -14.98 18.65 8.58
CA GLN A 40 -15.23 19.76 9.55
C GLN A 40 -15.35 19.32 11.03
N CYS A 41 -15.16 18.02 11.30
CA CYS A 41 -15.18 17.43 12.64
C CYS A 41 -14.01 16.44 12.80
N VAL A 42 -13.26 16.55 13.90
CA VAL A 42 -12.13 15.65 14.21
C VAL A 42 -12.27 15.11 15.63
N ILE A 43 -12.03 13.82 15.81
CA ILE A 43 -11.99 13.16 17.11
C ILE A 43 -10.60 13.40 17.73
N LEU A 44 -10.54 14.07 18.89
CA LEU A 44 -9.28 14.27 19.62
C LEU A 44 -8.92 13.05 20.46
N SER A 45 -9.88 12.55 21.22
CA SER A 45 -9.68 11.38 22.09
C SER A 45 -11.02 10.75 22.47
N ILE A 46 -11.01 9.43 22.62
CA ILE A 46 -12.07 8.66 23.28
C ILE A 46 -11.38 7.81 24.33
N THR A 47 -11.85 7.92 25.58
CA THR A 47 -11.30 7.20 26.74
C THR A 47 -12.41 6.41 27.42
N ALA A 48 -12.15 5.13 27.66
CA ALA A 48 -13.04 4.24 28.39
C ALA A 48 -12.57 4.09 29.84
N ARG A 49 -13.48 4.25 30.81
CA ARG A 49 -13.22 3.87 32.21
C ARG A 49 -13.80 2.49 32.47
N VAL A 50 -12.90 1.56 32.79
CA VAL A 50 -13.20 0.18 33.16
C VAL A 50 -12.86 0.03 34.64
N GLU A 51 -13.83 -0.44 35.42
CA GLU A 51 -13.62 -0.80 36.83
C GLU A 51 -13.83 -2.30 36.98
N ASP A 52 -13.06 -2.90 37.88
CA ASP A 52 -13.10 -4.32 38.20
C ASP A 52 -14.21 -4.51 39.26
N ASP A 53 -15.29 -5.20 38.89
CA ASP A 53 -16.46 -5.41 39.76
C ASP A 53 -16.50 -6.87 40.25
N GLU A 54 -16.86 -7.08 41.52
CA GLU A 54 -16.99 -8.42 42.11
C GLU A 54 -18.29 -9.07 41.60
N VAL A 55 -18.15 -10.17 40.85
CA VAL A 55 -19.30 -10.89 40.30
C VAL A 55 -20.03 -11.60 41.45
N THR A 56 -21.13 -11.03 41.93
CA THR A 56 -22.02 -11.72 42.87
C THR A 56 -22.72 -12.87 42.15
N ARG A 57 -22.23 -14.11 42.31
CA ARG A 57 -22.79 -15.33 41.72
C ARG A 57 -24.17 -15.64 42.34
N ALA A 58 -25.18 -15.83 41.49
CA ALA A 58 -26.37 -16.58 41.82
C ALA A 58 -26.22 -18.05 41.36
N GLU A 59 -26.53 -18.96 42.29
CA GLU A 59 -26.68 -20.43 42.25
C GLU A 59 -25.42 -21.35 42.24
N PRO A 60 -25.35 -22.36 43.16
CA PRO A 60 -24.16 -23.18 43.35
C PRO A 60 -24.19 -24.49 42.54
N GLY A 61 -23.17 -24.70 41.70
CA GLY A 61 -22.80 -25.99 41.11
C GLY A 61 -21.30 -26.22 41.33
N PHE A 62 -20.94 -27.44 41.73
CA PHE A 62 -19.61 -27.82 42.23
C PHE A 62 -18.45 -27.53 41.25
N ASP A 63 -17.32 -27.11 41.84
CA ASP A 63 -15.97 -26.90 41.29
C ASP A 63 -15.67 -25.65 40.45
N SER A 64 -15.09 -24.61 41.09
CA SER A 64 -14.04 -23.75 40.51
C SER A 64 -13.37 -22.86 41.58
N PRO A 65 -12.03 -22.71 41.58
CA PRO A 65 -11.30 -21.91 42.55
C PRO A 65 -11.29 -20.41 42.18
N GLY A 66 -11.47 -19.55 43.20
CA GLY A 66 -11.13 -18.11 43.17
C GLY A 66 -12.19 -17.15 42.63
N ASP A 67 -12.43 -16.06 43.37
CA ASP A 67 -13.32 -14.96 42.99
C ASP A 67 -12.97 -14.40 41.60
N ALA A 68 -13.86 -14.62 40.62
CA ALA A 68 -13.70 -14.11 39.28
C ALA A 68 -14.14 -12.64 39.24
N VAL A 69 -13.18 -11.73 39.38
CA VAL A 69 -13.39 -10.30 39.16
C VAL A 69 -13.43 -10.04 37.65
N ALA A 70 -14.56 -9.53 37.15
CA ALA A 70 -14.75 -9.26 35.72
C ALA A 70 -14.69 -7.75 35.46
N PRO A 71 -13.86 -7.26 34.50
CA PRO A 71 -13.79 -5.85 34.16
C PRO A 71 -15.08 -5.39 33.48
N VAL A 72 -15.78 -4.40 34.05
CA VAL A 72 -17.03 -3.83 33.51
C VAL A 72 -16.81 -2.38 33.08
N LEU A 73 -17.30 -2.05 31.88
CA LEU A 73 -17.24 -0.70 31.31
C LEU A 73 -18.23 0.24 32.03
N ARG A 74 -17.73 1.29 32.70
CA ARG A 74 -18.56 2.19 33.54
C ARG A 74 -18.81 3.57 32.94
N LYS A 75 -17.86 4.14 32.18
CA LYS A 75 -18.02 5.44 31.49
C LYS A 75 -17.23 5.51 30.18
N LEU A 76 -17.77 6.23 29.19
CA LEU A 76 -17.09 6.59 27.95
C LEU A 76 -17.01 8.11 27.83
N ASN A 77 -15.80 8.65 27.69
CA ASN A 77 -15.60 10.08 27.50
C ASN A 77 -15.06 10.34 26.09
N ALA A 78 -15.74 11.19 25.32
CA ALA A 78 -15.33 11.58 23.98
C ALA A 78 -15.03 13.09 23.91
N SER A 79 -13.87 13.45 23.35
CA SER A 79 -13.50 14.84 23.07
C SER A 79 -13.46 15.06 21.57
N LEU A 80 -14.25 16.03 21.10
CA LEU A 80 -14.47 16.33 19.68
C LEU A 80 -14.10 17.78 19.38
N VAL A 81 -13.43 18.01 18.25
CA VAL A 81 -13.22 19.35 17.70
C VAL A 81 -14.15 19.53 16.51
N VAL A 82 -14.90 20.64 16.53
CA VAL A 82 -15.84 21.01 15.47
C VAL A 82 -15.51 22.41 14.98
N ASP A 83 -15.63 22.64 13.67
CA ASP A 83 -15.35 23.95 13.07
C ASP A 83 -16.17 25.07 13.74
N GLY A 84 -15.49 26.17 14.09
CA GLY A 84 -16.09 27.38 14.66
C GLY A 84 -17.10 28.05 13.72
N LYS A 85 -16.99 27.80 12.41
CA LYS A 85 -17.89 28.33 11.37
C LYS A 85 -19.25 27.64 11.30
N LEU A 86 -19.44 26.51 11.99
CA LEU A 86 -20.71 25.80 12.02
C LEU A 86 -21.72 26.45 12.99
N PRO A 87 -23.03 26.52 12.64
CA PRO A 87 -24.05 27.11 13.50
C PRO A 87 -24.10 26.47 14.90
N SER A 88 -24.30 27.28 15.94
CA SER A 88 -24.36 26.80 17.34
C SER A 88 -25.42 25.73 17.57
N ALA A 89 -26.57 25.84 16.90
CA ALA A 89 -27.64 24.84 16.94
C ALA A 89 -27.22 23.49 16.33
N PHE A 90 -26.35 23.50 15.33
CA PHE A 90 -25.80 22.30 14.72
C PHE A 90 -24.74 21.64 15.62
N ARG A 91 -23.88 22.45 16.25
CA ARG A 91 -22.91 21.97 17.25
C ARG A 91 -23.57 21.28 18.45
N ALA A 92 -24.70 21.80 18.93
CA ALA A 92 -25.50 21.17 19.98
C ALA A 92 -26.06 19.82 19.52
N LYS A 93 -26.63 19.75 18.30
CA LYS A 93 -27.15 18.50 17.73
C LYS A 93 -26.07 17.42 17.53
N VAL A 94 -24.87 17.80 17.09
CA VAL A 94 -23.74 16.86 16.96
C VAL A 94 -23.34 16.29 18.32
N LYS A 95 -23.26 17.12 19.36
CA LYS A 95 -23.00 16.67 20.74
C LYS A 95 -24.06 15.68 21.23
N ASP A 96 -25.34 15.98 20.99
CA ASP A 96 -26.45 15.13 21.42
C ASP A 96 -26.49 13.79 20.66
N LEU A 97 -26.25 13.80 19.35
CA LEU A 97 -26.23 12.60 18.51
C LEU A 97 -25.05 11.69 18.85
N VAL A 98 -23.87 12.25 19.12
CA VAL A 98 -22.71 11.46 19.59
C VAL A 98 -22.99 10.90 20.98
N GLY A 99 -23.57 11.69 21.89
CA GLY A 99 -23.97 11.20 23.22
C GLY A 99 -25.00 10.07 23.15
N GLN A 100 -25.97 10.13 22.24
CA GLN A 100 -26.94 9.05 22.01
C GLN A 100 -26.27 7.79 21.47
N ARG A 101 -25.33 7.91 20.52
CA ARG A 101 -24.61 6.74 19.97
C ARG A 101 -23.69 6.08 20.99
N LEU A 102 -23.03 6.84 21.84
CA LEU A 102 -22.22 6.28 22.93
C LEU A 102 -23.10 5.56 23.98
N ARG A 103 -24.35 6.00 24.20
CA ARG A 103 -25.31 5.29 25.07
C ARG A 103 -25.78 3.95 24.53
N VAL A 104 -25.78 3.75 23.20
CA VAL A 104 -26.12 2.46 22.57
C VAL A 104 -25.09 1.37 22.97
N LEU A 105 -23.88 1.75 23.36
CA LEU A 105 -22.85 0.85 23.89
C LEU A 105 -23.06 0.47 25.37
N GLY A 106 -24.22 0.81 25.95
CA GLY A 106 -24.66 0.33 27.28
C GLY A 106 -24.17 1.14 28.48
N VAL A 107 -23.52 2.30 28.25
CA VAL A 107 -22.80 3.05 29.29
C VAL A 107 -23.04 4.56 29.13
N PRO A 108 -23.11 5.37 30.21
CA PRO A 108 -23.22 6.83 30.09
C PRO A 108 -21.99 7.43 29.40
N GLY A 109 -22.22 8.08 28.25
CA GLY A 109 -21.22 8.81 27.47
C GLY A 109 -21.21 10.31 27.79
N GLU A 110 -20.06 10.87 28.15
CA GLU A 110 -19.85 12.31 28.32
C GLU A 110 -19.06 12.87 27.13
N VAL A 111 -19.59 13.94 26.51
CA VAL A 111 -19.01 14.52 25.27
C VAL A 111 -18.55 15.95 25.53
N ALA A 112 -17.24 16.18 25.42
CA ALA A 112 -16.63 17.50 25.43
C ALA A 112 -16.46 18.00 23.99
N LEU A 113 -16.94 19.22 23.71
CA LEU A 113 -16.86 19.85 22.39
C LEU A 113 -15.95 21.07 22.46
N GLN A 114 -14.91 21.12 21.62
CA GLN A 114 -14.06 22.29 21.44
C GLN A 114 -14.29 22.87 20.04
N SER A 115 -14.56 24.17 19.95
CA SER A 115 -14.68 24.86 18.67
C SER A 115 -13.35 25.46 18.26
N VAL A 116 -12.79 25.04 17.13
CA VAL A 116 -11.54 25.57 16.58
C VAL A 116 -11.79 25.87 15.10
N ASP A 117 -11.34 27.03 14.62
CA ASP A 117 -11.44 27.38 13.20
C ASP A 117 -10.44 26.56 12.39
N PHE A 118 -10.93 25.74 11.46
CA PHE A 118 -10.08 24.93 10.61
C PHE A 118 -9.44 25.80 9.50
N PRO A 119 -8.15 25.60 9.17
CA PRO A 119 -7.52 26.29 8.05
C PRO A 119 -8.16 25.83 6.73
N VAL A 120 -8.70 26.78 5.97
CA VAL A 120 -9.36 26.52 4.68
C VAL A 120 -8.32 26.03 3.67
N ARG A 121 -8.42 24.78 3.20
CA ARG A 121 -7.64 24.29 2.04
C ARG A 121 -8.26 24.77 0.73
N ASN A 122 -8.09 26.07 0.51
CA ASN A 122 -8.14 26.84 -0.73
C ASN A 122 -8.49 28.26 -0.30
N PRO A 123 -7.58 29.25 -0.37
CA PRO A 123 -8.04 30.62 -0.29
C PRO A 123 -8.96 30.85 -1.49
N PRO A 124 -10.27 31.17 -1.31
CA PRO A 124 -11.01 31.75 -2.42
C PRO A 124 -10.22 32.98 -2.85
N HIS A 125 -9.90 33.05 -4.14
CA HIS A 125 -9.27 34.23 -4.71
C HIS A 125 -10.00 35.45 -4.19
N LEU A 126 -9.23 36.37 -3.60
CA LEU A 126 -9.68 37.70 -3.26
C LEU A 126 -10.39 38.27 -4.50
N GLU A 127 -11.72 38.30 -4.47
CA GLU A 127 -12.47 39.27 -5.25
C GLU A 127 -11.93 40.62 -4.82
N ALA A 128 -11.12 41.22 -5.69
CA ALA A 128 -10.79 42.62 -5.57
C ALA A 128 -12.13 43.38 -5.50
N PRO A 129 -12.33 44.29 -4.53
CA PRO A 129 -13.52 45.12 -4.52
C PRO A 129 -13.60 45.85 -5.86
N PRO A 130 -14.79 45.97 -6.49
CA PRO A 130 -14.92 46.63 -7.77
C PRO A 130 -14.44 48.10 -7.66
N PRO A 131 -13.77 48.63 -8.70
CA PRO A 131 -13.28 50.00 -8.66
C PRO A 131 -14.47 50.97 -8.51
N PRO A 132 -14.37 51.99 -7.65
CA PRO A 132 -15.42 53.00 -7.56
C PRO A 132 -15.54 53.77 -8.88
N MET A 133 -16.79 53.99 -9.30
CA MET A 133 -17.12 54.82 -10.47
C MET A 133 -16.52 56.24 -10.33
N PRO A 134 -16.11 56.89 -11.43
CA PRO A 134 -15.52 58.21 -11.40
C PRO A 134 -16.58 59.25 -10.99
N GLN A 135 -16.55 59.68 -9.73
CA GLN A 135 -17.19 60.91 -9.30
C GLN A 135 -16.22 62.07 -9.54
N SER A 136 -16.72 63.09 -10.22
CA SER A 136 -16.06 64.35 -10.50
C SER A 136 -15.57 65.01 -9.20
N ALA A 137 -14.26 65.20 -9.08
CA ALA A 137 -13.67 65.97 -7.99
C ALA A 137 -13.85 67.48 -8.26
N PRO A 138 -14.29 68.27 -7.26
CA PRO A 138 -14.00 69.70 -7.21
C PRO A 138 -12.51 69.91 -6.89
N VAL A 139 -11.90 70.90 -7.52
CA VAL A 139 -10.51 71.32 -7.24
C VAL A 139 -10.42 71.91 -5.83
N PRO A 140 -9.45 71.49 -5.00
CA PRO A 140 -8.59 72.51 -4.39
C PRO A 140 -7.12 72.10 -4.16
N GLN A 141 -6.25 72.99 -4.62
CA GLN A 141 -5.03 73.54 -4.02
C GLN A 141 -3.87 72.62 -3.56
N ALA A 142 -2.69 73.03 -4.03
CA ALA A 142 -1.39 72.45 -3.76
C ALA A 142 -0.92 72.63 -2.30
N ALA A 143 -0.36 71.57 -1.74
CA ALA A 143 0.44 71.54 -0.52
C ALA A 143 1.74 70.74 -0.79
N PRO A 144 2.83 70.97 -0.01
CA PRO A 144 4.23 70.89 -0.45
C PRO A 144 4.82 69.47 -0.60
N PRO A 145 5.99 69.31 -1.23
CA PRO A 145 6.57 68.00 -1.53
C PRO A 145 6.98 67.24 -0.25
N ALA A 146 6.66 65.94 -0.25
CA ALA A 146 7.00 65.00 0.80
C ALA A 146 8.53 64.82 0.97
N PRO A 147 9.04 64.63 2.20
CA PRO A 147 10.44 64.32 2.44
C PRO A 147 10.74 62.86 2.04
N ALA A 148 11.99 62.63 1.61
CA ALA A 148 12.50 61.33 1.19
C ALA A 148 12.34 60.26 2.30
N PRO A 149 12.11 58.97 1.93
CA PRO A 149 11.86 57.91 2.88
C PRO A 149 13.11 57.62 3.72
N ALA A 150 12.91 57.49 5.04
CA ALA A 150 13.94 57.08 5.99
C ALA A 150 14.38 55.62 5.74
N PRO A 151 15.63 55.25 6.06
CA PRO A 151 16.12 53.89 5.87
C PRO A 151 15.36 52.92 6.77
N ALA A 152 14.80 51.86 6.16
CA ALA A 152 14.09 50.79 6.87
C ALA A 152 14.99 50.17 7.95
N THR A 153 14.42 49.98 9.14
CA THR A 153 15.18 49.45 10.29
C THR A 153 15.44 47.95 10.11
N LEU A 154 16.57 47.45 10.64
CA LEU A 154 17.01 46.05 10.56
C LEU A 154 15.92 45.01 10.92
N LYS A 155 14.95 45.43 11.75
CA LYS A 155 13.81 44.62 12.18
C LYS A 155 12.82 44.33 11.05
N GLU A 156 12.63 45.28 10.12
CA GLU A 156 11.76 45.11 8.95
C GLU A 156 12.40 44.21 7.89
N ARG A 157 13.74 44.26 7.72
CA ARG A 157 14.45 43.31 6.86
C ARG A 157 14.43 41.88 7.40
N LEU A 158 14.50 41.70 8.71
CA LEU A 158 14.41 40.38 9.35
C LEU A 158 13.02 39.75 9.23
N LEU A 159 11.94 40.55 9.26
CA LEU A 159 10.59 40.02 9.00
C LEU A 159 10.39 39.65 7.53
N GLN A 160 11.03 40.36 6.61
CA GLN A 160 10.91 40.12 5.17
C GLN A 160 11.72 38.89 4.72
N GLU A 161 12.83 38.56 5.41
CA GLU A 161 13.62 37.34 5.16
C GLU A 161 13.31 36.16 6.10
N ALA A 162 12.35 36.31 7.02
CA ALA A 162 11.90 35.27 7.94
C ALA A 162 11.59 33.91 7.28
N PRO A 163 10.94 33.81 6.09
CA PRO A 163 10.70 32.51 5.46
C PRO A 163 11.97 31.86 4.91
N ALA A 164 12.94 32.65 4.43
CA ALA A 164 14.22 32.13 3.93
C ALA A 164 15.11 31.63 5.08
N LEU A 165 15.11 32.36 6.21
CA LEU A 165 15.81 31.94 7.43
C LEU A 165 15.19 30.68 8.05
N ALA A 166 13.86 30.57 8.05
CA ALA A 166 13.17 29.36 8.50
C ALA A 166 13.51 28.14 7.61
N ALA A 167 13.57 28.32 6.29
CA ALA A 167 13.97 27.26 5.36
C ALA A 167 15.45 26.85 5.57
N ALA A 168 16.34 27.80 5.79
CA ALA A 168 17.76 27.53 6.06
C ALA A 168 17.97 26.78 7.38
N VAL A 169 17.23 27.15 8.44
CA VAL A 169 17.28 26.46 9.73
C VAL A 169 16.70 25.04 9.61
N LEU A 170 15.61 24.86 8.87
CA LEU A 170 15.04 23.53 8.63
C LEU A 170 16.02 22.64 7.86
N PHE A 171 16.69 23.18 6.84
CA PHE A 171 17.72 22.47 6.08
C PHE A 171 18.92 22.09 6.96
N ALA A 172 19.36 22.98 7.86
CA ALA A 172 20.41 22.69 8.82
C ALA A 172 20.00 21.58 9.81
N ILE A 173 18.75 21.57 10.29
CA ILE A 173 18.24 20.52 11.19
C ILE A 173 18.15 19.18 10.45
N VAL A 174 17.65 19.17 9.22
CA VAL A 174 17.54 17.95 8.40
C VAL A 174 18.90 17.38 8.08
N THR A 175 19.86 18.22 7.66
CA THR A 175 21.24 17.77 7.39
C THR A 175 21.96 17.31 8.65
N MET A 176 21.71 17.96 9.79
CA MET A 176 22.21 17.47 11.08
C MET A 176 21.64 16.09 11.39
N PHE A 177 20.32 15.90 11.31
CA PHE A 177 19.66 14.61 11.56
C PHE A 177 20.12 13.52 10.59
N LEU A 178 20.26 13.84 9.31
CA LEU A 178 20.76 12.92 8.29
C LEU A 178 22.24 12.57 8.55
N GLY A 179 23.04 13.55 9.00
CA GLY A 179 24.41 13.36 9.43
C GLY A 179 24.52 12.50 10.69
N THR A 180 23.65 12.67 11.69
CA THR A 180 23.61 11.80 12.88
C THR A 180 23.14 10.41 12.53
N LEU A 181 22.15 10.26 11.64
CA LEU A 181 21.70 8.96 11.14
C LEU A 181 22.80 8.27 10.34
N PHE A 182 23.53 9.00 9.50
CA PHE A 182 24.68 8.47 8.77
C PHE A 182 25.82 8.09 9.70
N PHE A 183 26.10 8.89 10.73
CA PHE A 183 27.12 8.59 11.75
C PHE A 183 26.74 7.35 12.59
N LEU A 184 25.46 7.21 12.95
CA LEU A 184 24.93 6.05 13.65
C LEU A 184 24.91 4.82 12.74
N ALA A 185 24.57 4.97 11.46
CA ALA A 185 24.62 3.90 10.47
C ALA A 185 26.05 3.44 10.21
N ALA A 186 27.01 4.36 10.06
CA ALA A 186 28.43 4.07 9.88
C ALA A 186 29.07 3.46 11.13
N ARG A 187 28.56 3.77 12.33
CA ARG A 187 28.94 3.08 13.57
C ARG A 187 28.30 1.70 13.70
N ARG A 188 27.12 1.49 13.13
CA ARG A 188 26.39 0.21 13.16
C ARG A 188 26.83 -0.74 12.04
N SER A 189 27.44 -0.22 10.97
CA SER A 189 27.89 -0.97 9.80
C SER A 189 29.36 -1.42 9.87
N ARG A 190 30.03 -1.25 11.01
CA ARG A 190 31.31 -1.93 11.29
C ARG A 190 31.07 -3.13 12.20
N ASP A 191 30.24 -4.06 11.71
CA ASP A 191 30.39 -5.47 12.01
C ASP A 191 31.32 -6.06 10.94
N PRO A 192 32.45 -6.70 11.30
CA PRO A 192 33.44 -7.20 10.35
C PRO A 192 33.00 -8.56 9.76
N ALA A 193 31.75 -8.67 9.31
CA ALA A 193 31.20 -9.94 8.82
C ALA A 193 31.16 -10.04 7.29
N PHE A 194 31.33 -8.94 6.55
CA PHE A 194 31.31 -8.94 5.09
C PHE A 194 32.27 -7.91 4.50
N GLU A 195 33.57 -8.05 4.80
CA GLU A 195 34.60 -7.64 3.84
C GLU A 195 35.00 -8.88 3.04
N THR A 196 34.86 -8.76 1.73
CA THR A 196 35.39 -9.68 0.73
C THR A 196 36.80 -10.12 1.09
N ILE A 197 37.00 -11.43 1.21
CA ILE A 197 38.30 -12.06 1.41
C ILE A 197 39.15 -11.80 0.17
N GLU A 198 39.88 -10.68 0.15
CA GLU A 198 41.17 -10.62 -0.53
C GLU A 198 42.21 -11.07 0.49
N ALA A 199 42.83 -12.21 0.20
CA ALA A 199 43.82 -12.84 1.06
C ALA A 199 45.13 -12.03 0.99
N ASP A 200 45.37 -11.21 2.01
CA ASP A 200 46.68 -10.60 2.25
C ASP A 200 47.38 -11.38 3.40
N PRO A 201 48.52 -12.05 3.15
CA PRO A 201 49.09 -13.00 4.10
C PRO A 201 50.07 -12.32 5.06
N VAL A 202 49.67 -11.24 5.75
CA VAL A 202 50.54 -10.61 6.77
C VAL A 202 49.69 -9.98 7.88
N ALA A 203 49.06 -10.81 8.71
CA ALA A 203 48.52 -10.37 10.00
C ALA A 203 48.48 -11.52 11.02
N ALA A 204 49.59 -12.24 11.17
CA ALA A 204 49.84 -12.98 12.40
C ALA A 204 50.33 -11.98 13.45
N THR A 205 49.72 -12.01 14.64
CA THR A 205 50.03 -11.24 15.86
C THR A 205 49.22 -9.95 16.11
N LEU A 206 47.96 -10.13 16.50
CA LEU A 206 47.31 -9.26 17.48
C LEU A 206 46.73 -10.12 18.62
N PRO A 207 46.81 -9.69 19.89
CA PRO A 207 46.31 -10.47 21.01
C PRO A 207 44.78 -10.49 21.01
N GLU A 208 44.19 -11.67 21.22
CA GLU A 208 42.76 -11.85 21.46
C GLU A 208 42.26 -10.90 22.55
N ALA A 209 41.29 -10.06 22.20
CA ALA A 209 40.50 -9.35 23.19
C ALA A 209 39.68 -10.41 23.97
N PRO A 210 39.60 -10.33 25.32
CA PRO A 210 38.85 -11.29 26.10
C PRO A 210 37.36 -11.16 25.76
N GLN A 211 36.81 -12.15 25.05
CA GLN A 211 35.37 -12.32 24.93
C GLN A 211 34.81 -12.59 26.32
N GLN A 212 34.18 -11.58 26.93
CA GLN A 212 33.41 -11.77 28.15
C GLN A 212 32.23 -12.71 27.82
N GLN A 213 32.40 -13.98 28.15
CA GLN A 213 31.36 -15.00 28.13
C GLN A 213 30.27 -14.60 29.13
N ALA A 214 29.28 -13.83 28.68
CA ALA A 214 28.05 -13.64 29.43
C ALA A 214 27.34 -15.00 29.50
N GLY A 215 27.37 -15.65 30.67
CA GLY A 215 26.76 -16.95 30.89
C GLY A 215 25.27 -16.98 30.50
N PHE A 216 24.81 -18.15 30.04
CA PHE A 216 23.42 -18.35 29.67
C PHE A 216 22.52 -18.25 30.91
N THR A 217 21.64 -17.25 30.96
CA THR A 217 20.89 -16.93 32.18
C THR A 217 19.77 -17.95 32.43
N GLU A 218 19.54 -18.31 33.70
CA GLU A 218 18.47 -19.23 34.12
C GLU A 218 17.06 -18.87 33.58
N PRO A 219 16.60 -17.60 33.54
CA PRO A 219 15.32 -17.26 32.92
C PRO A 219 15.31 -17.50 31.40
N ARG A 220 16.44 -17.38 30.70
CA ARG A 220 16.56 -17.68 29.27
C ARG A 220 16.51 -19.18 29.02
N ARG A 221 17.12 -19.98 29.90
CA ARG A 221 17.01 -21.45 29.92
C ARG A 221 15.59 -21.95 30.08
N ARG A 222 14.85 -21.45 31.08
CA ARG A 222 13.45 -21.83 31.27
C ARG A 222 12.56 -21.49 30.07
N LYS A 223 12.80 -20.34 29.42
CA LYS A 223 12.09 -19.98 28.19
C LYS A 223 12.40 -20.94 27.05
N LEU A 224 13.68 -21.30 26.86
CA LEU A 224 14.09 -22.27 25.85
C LEU A 224 13.50 -23.66 26.13
N GLU A 225 13.46 -24.08 27.39
CA GLU A 225 12.90 -25.36 27.84
C GLU A 225 11.41 -25.46 27.54
N LEU A 226 10.63 -24.44 27.92
CA LEU A 226 9.20 -24.34 27.61
C LEU A 226 8.97 -24.38 26.10
N ALA A 227 9.74 -23.60 25.35
CA ALA A 227 9.58 -23.52 23.91
C ALA A 227 9.91 -24.85 23.19
N LEU A 228 10.89 -25.61 23.69
CA LEU A 228 11.25 -26.93 23.17
C LEU A 228 10.27 -28.04 23.58
N HIS A 229 9.57 -27.87 24.71
CA HIS A 229 8.46 -28.74 25.09
C HIS A 229 7.24 -28.52 24.19
N ASP A 230 6.89 -27.27 23.94
CA ASP A 230 5.75 -26.90 23.10
C ASP A 230 6.00 -27.27 21.62
N GLU A 231 7.23 -27.07 21.12
CA GLU A 231 7.58 -27.28 19.71
C GLU A 231 8.35 -28.60 19.46
N ARG A 232 7.70 -29.74 19.77
CA ARG A 232 8.27 -31.09 19.61
C ARG A 232 8.93 -31.34 18.25
N VAL A 233 8.34 -30.81 17.18
CA VAL A 233 8.81 -31.03 15.81
C VAL A 233 10.11 -30.26 15.52
N VAL A 234 10.25 -29.04 16.06
CA VAL A 234 11.47 -28.23 15.93
C VAL A 234 12.59 -28.86 16.74
N ARG A 235 12.30 -29.29 17.97
CA ARG A 235 13.22 -30.04 18.83
C ARG A 235 13.80 -31.25 18.10
N ASN A 236 12.95 -32.08 17.51
CA ASN A 236 13.38 -33.30 16.83
C ASN A 236 14.22 -33.00 15.58
N ALA A 237 13.88 -31.95 14.83
CA ALA A 237 14.65 -31.53 13.66
C ALA A 237 16.06 -31.08 14.07
N VAL A 238 16.18 -30.26 15.11
CA VAL A 238 17.48 -29.76 15.61
C VAL A 238 18.35 -30.89 16.15
N VAL A 239 17.77 -31.81 16.93
CA VAL A 239 18.54 -32.94 17.49
C VAL A 239 18.94 -33.92 16.40
N ARG A 240 18.05 -34.25 15.45
CA ARG A 240 18.36 -35.17 14.35
C ARG A 240 19.45 -34.60 13.44
N ASP A 241 19.35 -33.33 13.05
CA ASP A 241 20.38 -32.65 12.25
C ASP A 241 21.76 -32.66 12.95
N ALA A 242 21.80 -32.45 14.27
CA ALA A 242 23.04 -32.54 15.03
C ALA A 242 23.63 -33.96 15.08
N LEU A 243 22.78 -34.98 15.23
CA LEU A 243 23.21 -36.39 15.20
C LEU A 243 23.68 -36.84 13.81
N GLU A 244 23.01 -36.39 12.75
CA GLU A 244 23.40 -36.65 11.35
C GLU A 244 24.76 -36.03 11.02
N ARG A 245 25.07 -34.86 11.58
CA ARG A 245 26.38 -34.21 11.47
C ARG A 245 27.47 -34.84 12.34
N GLY A 246 27.15 -35.87 13.12
CA GLY A 246 28.10 -36.54 14.01
C GLY A 246 28.45 -35.73 15.27
N GLU A 247 27.65 -34.72 15.63
CA GLU A 247 27.88 -33.85 16.78
C GLU A 247 27.37 -34.46 18.11
N THR A 248 27.59 -35.76 18.29
CA THR A 248 27.19 -36.53 19.48
C THR A 248 27.60 -35.88 20.82
N PRO A 249 28.83 -35.33 20.98
CA PRO A 249 29.24 -34.70 22.23
C PRO A 249 28.46 -33.41 22.54
N LEU A 250 28.01 -32.69 21.51
CA LEU A 250 27.23 -31.46 21.67
C LEU A 250 25.79 -31.78 22.11
N VAL A 251 25.17 -32.79 21.50
CA VAL A 251 23.85 -33.29 21.91
C VAL A 251 23.89 -33.83 23.35
N ALA A 252 24.96 -34.53 23.73
CA ALA A 252 25.13 -35.01 25.10
C ALA A 252 25.20 -33.85 26.13
N ARG A 253 25.86 -32.74 25.79
CA ARG A 253 25.86 -31.53 26.64
C ARG A 253 24.48 -30.90 26.74
N TRP A 254 23.76 -30.78 25.63
CA TRP A 254 22.38 -30.27 25.66
C TRP A 254 21.46 -31.13 26.53
N VAL A 255 21.57 -32.46 26.45
CA VAL A 255 20.79 -33.38 27.27
C VAL A 255 21.16 -33.27 28.75
N ARG A 256 22.43 -33.07 29.07
CA ARG A 256 22.88 -32.85 30.45
C ARG A 256 22.36 -31.53 31.03
N GLU A 257 22.31 -30.48 30.22
CA GLU A 257 21.88 -29.14 30.65
C GLU A 257 20.36 -28.94 30.60
N MET A 258 19.63 -29.60 29.70
CA MET A 258 18.18 -29.43 29.53
C MET A 258 17.36 -30.60 30.04
N GLY A 259 17.95 -31.80 30.08
CA GLY A 259 17.26 -33.04 30.42
C GLY A 259 17.09 -33.97 29.23
N ASP A 260 16.65 -35.18 29.53
CA ASP A 260 16.51 -36.28 28.58
C ASP A 260 15.30 -36.14 27.64
N PHE A 261 14.38 -35.21 27.95
CA PHE A 261 13.20 -34.90 27.13
C PHE A 261 13.55 -34.52 25.68
N LEU A 262 14.77 -34.04 25.43
CA LEU A 262 15.29 -33.74 24.08
C LEU A 262 15.32 -34.98 23.18
N LEU A 263 15.36 -36.18 23.77
CA LEU A 263 15.49 -37.45 23.06
C LEU A 263 14.18 -38.25 23.00
N ASP A 264 13.10 -37.81 23.66
CA ASP A 264 11.90 -38.64 23.87
C ASP A 264 11.29 -39.19 22.57
N ASP A 265 11.20 -38.37 21.53
CA ASP A 265 10.62 -38.78 20.25
C ASP A 265 11.60 -39.59 19.36
N LEU A 266 12.89 -39.59 19.71
CA LEU A 266 13.94 -40.31 18.97
C LEU A 266 14.20 -41.71 19.56
N ARG A 267 13.81 -41.96 20.83
CA ARG A 267 13.99 -43.26 21.50
C ARG A 267 13.31 -44.43 20.79
N GLY A 268 12.25 -44.17 20.02
CA GLY A 268 11.54 -45.16 19.21
C GLY A 268 12.06 -45.33 17.78
N ASP A 269 13.03 -44.53 17.35
CA ASP A 269 13.54 -44.51 15.97
C ASP A 269 14.71 -45.49 15.81
N ALA A 270 14.49 -46.57 15.06
CA ALA A 270 15.51 -47.60 14.83
C ALA A 270 16.77 -47.04 14.14
N THR A 271 16.64 -45.98 13.34
CA THR A 271 17.74 -45.36 12.61
C THR A 271 18.65 -44.52 13.51
N ALA A 272 18.11 -43.98 14.60
CA ALA A 272 18.83 -43.16 15.57
C ALA A 272 19.48 -44.00 16.69
N SER A 273 19.16 -45.29 16.80
CA SER A 273 19.56 -46.17 17.92
C SER A 273 21.06 -46.14 18.24
N ASN A 274 21.93 -46.28 17.22
CA ASN A 274 23.38 -46.23 17.39
C ASN A 274 23.90 -44.85 17.84
N ALA A 275 23.31 -43.79 17.28
CA ALA A 275 23.66 -42.42 17.66
C ALA A 275 23.23 -42.10 19.09
N LEU A 276 22.05 -42.56 19.51
CA LEU A 276 21.53 -42.41 20.87
C LEU A 276 22.38 -43.19 21.90
N ALA A 277 22.85 -44.39 21.56
CA ALA A 277 23.78 -45.14 22.41
C ALA A 277 25.11 -44.39 22.59
N ALA A 278 25.62 -43.76 21.52
CA ALA A 278 26.82 -42.93 21.60
C ALA A 278 26.58 -41.68 22.47
N VAL A 279 25.43 -40.99 22.32
CA VAL A 279 25.05 -39.85 23.17
C VAL A 279 24.99 -40.27 24.64
N ALA A 280 24.37 -41.41 24.95
CA ALA A 280 24.29 -41.92 26.32
C ALA A 280 25.66 -42.14 26.96
N SER A 281 26.63 -42.66 26.20
CA SER A 281 28.01 -42.83 26.68
C SER A 281 28.74 -41.50 26.92
N GLU A 282 28.42 -40.48 26.11
CA GLU A 282 29.04 -39.15 26.19
C GLU A 282 28.40 -38.26 27.26
N ILE A 283 27.14 -38.45 27.65
CA ILE A 283 26.50 -37.68 28.74
C ILE A 283 27.28 -37.82 30.06
N VAL A 284 27.80 -39.02 30.32
CA VAL A 284 28.61 -39.31 31.53
C VAL A 284 29.95 -38.58 31.49
N ARG A 285 30.54 -38.42 30.29
CA ARG A 285 31.84 -37.77 30.06
C ARG A 285 31.75 -36.25 29.92
N ALA A 286 30.62 -35.73 29.45
CA ALA A 286 30.40 -34.33 29.21
C ALA A 286 30.37 -33.53 30.52
N GLY A 287 31.26 -32.55 30.69
CA GLY A 287 31.18 -31.59 31.80
C GLY A 287 30.00 -30.61 31.63
N PRO A 288 29.61 -29.89 32.69
CA PRO A 288 28.63 -28.82 32.58
C PRO A 288 29.15 -27.72 31.66
N ASP A 289 28.33 -27.31 30.70
CA ASP A 289 28.69 -26.34 29.66
C ASP A 289 27.45 -25.50 29.29
N PRO A 290 27.14 -24.46 30.08
CA PRO A 290 25.96 -23.62 29.83
C PRO A 290 26.08 -22.81 28.54
N ALA A 291 27.29 -22.65 27.97
CA ALA A 291 27.47 -21.98 26.68
C ALA A 291 26.90 -22.81 25.52
N SER A 292 26.83 -24.14 25.67
CA SER A 292 26.20 -25.02 24.68
C SER A 292 24.71 -24.72 24.46
N LEU A 293 24.03 -24.13 25.44
CA LEU A 293 22.63 -23.72 25.34
C LEU A 293 22.42 -22.54 24.38
N ALA A 294 23.40 -21.65 24.23
CA ALA A 294 23.34 -20.58 23.24
C ALA A 294 23.37 -21.16 21.81
N VAL A 295 24.12 -22.24 21.61
CA VAL A 295 24.16 -22.97 20.33
C VAL A 295 22.83 -23.67 20.06
N LEU A 296 22.23 -24.30 21.08
CA LEU A 296 20.91 -24.92 20.98
C LEU A 296 19.84 -23.88 20.62
N GLU A 297 19.79 -22.76 21.33
CA GLU A 297 18.83 -21.68 21.04
C GLU A 297 19.01 -21.12 19.63
N GLY A 298 20.26 -20.89 19.19
CA GLY A 298 20.55 -20.46 17.82
C GLY A 298 20.04 -21.44 16.76
N ARG A 299 20.21 -22.75 16.99
CA ARG A 299 19.70 -23.79 16.09
C ARG A 299 18.18 -23.91 16.12
N VAL A 300 17.54 -23.71 17.27
CA VAL A 300 16.08 -23.65 17.38
C VAL A 300 15.53 -22.46 16.60
N ILE A 301 16.15 -21.28 16.71
CA ILE A 301 15.78 -20.10 15.93
C ILE A 301 15.97 -20.37 14.43
N ALA A 302 17.11 -20.95 14.03
CA ALA A 302 17.37 -21.28 12.63
C ALA A 302 16.36 -22.29 12.07
N ALA A 303 16.01 -23.32 12.85
CA ALA A 303 15.01 -24.32 12.47
C ALA A 303 13.59 -23.76 12.40
N ARG A 304 13.26 -22.75 13.21
CA ARG A 304 12.01 -21.99 13.10
C ARG A 304 11.97 -21.16 11.83
N LEU A 305 13.07 -20.48 11.51
CA LEU A 305 13.16 -19.63 10.32
C LEU A 305 13.13 -20.45 9.04
N SER A 306 13.81 -21.59 8.98
CA SER A 306 13.75 -22.51 7.84
C SER A 306 12.33 -23.05 7.65
N ARG A 307 11.66 -23.44 8.74
CA ARG A 307 10.28 -23.90 8.69
C ARG A 307 9.26 -22.81 8.36
N ALA A 308 9.50 -21.59 8.80
CA ALA A 308 8.69 -20.43 8.41
C ALA A 308 8.86 -20.12 6.91
N ALA A 309 10.06 -20.28 6.36
CA ALA A 309 10.31 -20.18 4.91
C ALA A 309 9.68 -21.35 4.12
N GLU A 310 9.54 -22.52 4.73
CA GLU A 310 8.83 -23.68 4.18
C GLU A 310 7.32 -23.68 4.48
N SER A 311 6.77 -22.63 5.10
CA SER A 311 5.36 -22.56 5.47
C SER A 311 4.48 -22.19 4.27
N GLY A 312 3.25 -22.74 4.22
CA GLY A 312 2.25 -22.38 3.20
C GLY A 312 2.00 -20.87 3.10
N ASP A 313 2.15 -20.14 4.21
CA ASP A 313 2.01 -18.68 4.25
C ASP A 313 3.02 -17.96 3.35
N ALA A 314 4.27 -18.43 3.30
CA ALA A 314 5.30 -17.85 2.43
C ALA A 314 4.96 -18.03 0.94
N ALA A 315 4.32 -19.15 0.57
CA ALA A 315 3.88 -19.40 -0.81
C ALA A 315 2.79 -18.41 -1.25
N PHE A 316 1.97 -17.90 -0.32
CA PHE A 316 0.87 -16.97 -0.59
C PHE A 316 1.19 -15.50 -0.28
N ALA A 317 2.42 -15.16 0.13
CA ALA A 317 2.83 -13.79 0.47
C ALA A 317 2.58 -12.76 -0.66
N PHE A 318 2.58 -13.19 -1.93
CA PHE A 318 2.29 -12.33 -3.09
C PHE A 318 0.86 -11.74 -3.07
N LEU A 319 -0.06 -12.31 -2.30
CA LEU A 319 -1.44 -11.84 -2.19
C LEU A 319 -1.56 -10.47 -1.51
N GLU A 320 -0.54 -9.98 -0.81
CA GLU A 320 -0.61 -8.66 -0.17
C GLU A 320 -0.77 -7.50 -1.16
N GLY A 321 -0.32 -7.66 -2.40
CA GLY A 321 -0.45 -6.64 -3.46
C GLY A 321 -1.64 -6.85 -4.42
N VAL A 322 -2.44 -7.90 -4.25
CA VAL A 322 -3.46 -8.28 -5.24
C VAL A 322 -4.77 -7.53 -4.99
N ARG A 323 -5.42 -7.09 -6.08
CA ARG A 323 -6.76 -6.46 -6.04
C ARG A 323 -7.87 -7.48 -5.81
N GLU A 324 -8.89 -7.10 -5.06
CA GLU A 324 -10.08 -7.92 -4.75
C GLU A 324 -10.76 -8.45 -6.02
N ASP A 325 -11.00 -7.59 -7.02
CA ASP A 325 -11.63 -7.96 -8.29
C ASP A 325 -10.85 -9.04 -9.05
N ALA A 326 -9.51 -8.89 -9.08
CA ALA A 326 -8.62 -9.78 -9.81
C ALA A 326 -8.51 -11.14 -9.11
N PHE A 327 -8.44 -11.12 -7.77
CA PHE A 327 -8.44 -12.33 -6.95
C PHE A 327 -9.76 -13.10 -7.09
N GLY A 328 -10.90 -12.43 -6.94
CA GLY A 328 -12.22 -13.06 -7.10
C GLY A 328 -12.45 -13.61 -8.51
N ALA A 329 -11.92 -12.95 -9.54
CA ALA A 329 -11.90 -13.49 -10.90
C ALA A 329 -11.00 -14.73 -11.02
N ALA A 330 -9.81 -14.72 -10.43
CA ALA A 330 -8.88 -15.84 -10.46
C ALA A 330 -9.46 -17.07 -9.76
N CYS A 331 -10.16 -16.89 -8.63
CA CYS A 331 -10.75 -17.96 -7.85
C CYS A 331 -11.84 -18.77 -8.59
N ARG A 332 -12.49 -18.21 -9.61
CA ARG A 332 -13.60 -18.89 -10.32
C ARG A 332 -13.16 -20.09 -11.15
N ASP A 333 -11.93 -20.07 -11.66
CA ASP A 333 -11.38 -21.09 -12.58
C ASP A 333 -10.27 -21.94 -11.94
N LEU A 334 -10.10 -21.86 -10.61
CA LEU A 334 -9.15 -22.69 -9.88
C LEU A 334 -9.68 -24.11 -9.71
N SER A 335 -8.76 -25.07 -9.63
CA SER A 335 -9.08 -26.40 -9.14
C SER A 335 -9.70 -26.35 -7.72
N PRO A 336 -10.62 -27.27 -7.35
CA PRO A 336 -11.26 -27.24 -6.03
C PRO A 336 -10.27 -27.30 -4.87
N ALA A 337 -9.15 -28.00 -5.06
CA ALA A 337 -8.07 -28.10 -4.09
C ALA A 337 -7.28 -26.79 -3.97
N ALA A 338 -7.04 -26.09 -5.09
CA ALA A 338 -6.36 -24.80 -5.09
C ALA A 338 -7.26 -23.68 -4.55
N LEU A 339 -8.57 -23.71 -4.83
CA LEU A 339 -9.54 -22.77 -4.27
C LEU A 339 -9.60 -22.88 -2.74
N ASP A 340 -9.67 -24.10 -2.19
CA ASP A 340 -9.68 -24.33 -0.75
C ASP A 340 -8.42 -23.78 -0.08
N ALA A 341 -7.24 -24.09 -0.63
CA ALA A 341 -5.97 -23.59 -0.12
C ALA A 341 -5.85 -22.05 -0.24
N ALA A 342 -6.15 -21.50 -1.42
CA ALA A 342 -6.07 -20.07 -1.69
C ALA A 342 -6.94 -19.26 -0.73
N LEU A 343 -8.17 -19.72 -0.43
CA LEU A 343 -9.05 -19.01 0.48
C LEU A 343 -8.59 -19.08 1.95
N ARG A 344 -7.98 -20.19 2.39
CA ARG A 344 -7.43 -20.32 3.76
C ARG A 344 -6.26 -19.38 3.99
N PHE A 345 -5.37 -19.28 3.01
CA PHE A 345 -4.15 -18.46 3.08
C PHE A 345 -4.35 -17.00 2.61
N ALA A 346 -5.49 -16.68 1.99
CA ALA A 346 -5.77 -15.32 1.55
C ALA A 346 -5.99 -14.35 2.73
N PRO A 347 -5.53 -13.09 2.63
CA PRO A 347 -5.91 -12.01 3.53
C PRO A 347 -7.44 -11.86 3.64
N ALA A 348 -7.94 -11.45 4.82
CA ALA A 348 -9.36 -11.37 5.10
C ALA A 348 -10.17 -10.60 4.04
N ARG A 349 -9.63 -9.49 3.54
CA ARG A 349 -10.23 -8.66 2.48
C ARG A 349 -10.46 -9.41 1.16
N LEU A 350 -9.47 -10.20 0.73
CA LEU A 350 -9.53 -10.97 -0.51
C LEU A 350 -10.45 -12.18 -0.34
N ARG A 351 -10.38 -12.81 0.85
CA ARG A 351 -11.21 -13.96 1.21
C ARG A 351 -12.70 -13.60 1.22
N SER A 352 -13.08 -12.47 1.83
CA SER A 352 -14.48 -12.02 1.84
C SER A 352 -15.00 -11.74 0.44
N ALA A 353 -14.24 -10.97 -0.36
CA ALA A 353 -14.62 -10.64 -1.73
C ALA A 353 -14.78 -11.89 -2.62
N ALA A 354 -13.89 -12.88 -2.47
CA ALA A 354 -14.01 -14.13 -3.21
C ALA A 354 -15.20 -14.99 -2.73
N LEU A 355 -15.46 -15.06 -1.42
CA LEU A 355 -16.60 -15.81 -0.87
C LEU A 355 -17.96 -15.23 -1.31
N ASP A 356 -18.06 -13.91 -1.46
CA ASP A 356 -19.27 -13.24 -1.96
C ASP A 356 -19.60 -13.64 -3.41
N GLY A 357 -18.58 -13.96 -4.20
CA GLY A 357 -18.71 -14.45 -5.58
C GLY A 357 -19.06 -15.93 -5.71
N LEU A 358 -19.04 -16.70 -4.62
CA LEU A 358 -19.29 -18.16 -4.64
C LEU A 358 -20.74 -18.52 -4.32
N SER A 359 -21.23 -19.59 -4.95
CA SER A 359 -22.57 -20.11 -4.69
C SER A 359 -22.70 -20.62 -3.24
N ALA A 360 -23.93 -20.66 -2.72
CA ALA A 360 -24.20 -21.18 -1.38
C ALA A 360 -23.73 -22.64 -1.23
N GLU A 361 -23.85 -23.45 -2.27
CA GLU A 361 -23.39 -24.84 -2.29
C GLU A 361 -21.85 -24.93 -2.21
N GLN A 362 -21.13 -24.08 -2.94
CA GLN A 362 -19.66 -24.03 -2.90
C GLN A 362 -19.16 -23.58 -1.53
N ARG A 363 -19.79 -22.56 -0.94
CA ARG A 363 -19.48 -22.09 0.42
C ARG A 363 -19.72 -23.18 1.46
N HIS A 364 -20.80 -23.95 1.33
CA HIS A 364 -21.06 -25.08 2.22
C HIS A 364 -19.99 -26.18 2.10
N LYS A 365 -19.60 -26.55 0.88
CA LYS A 365 -18.52 -27.53 0.65
C LYS A 365 -17.18 -27.09 1.25
N LEU A 366 -16.84 -25.81 1.13
CA LEU A 366 -15.63 -25.22 1.73
C LEU A 366 -15.70 -25.24 3.26
N ALA A 367 -16.83 -24.85 3.85
CA ALA A 367 -17.01 -24.88 5.31
C ALA A 367 -16.85 -26.31 5.87
N VAL A 368 -17.42 -27.31 5.20
CA VAL A 368 -17.25 -28.73 5.56
C VAL A 368 -15.78 -29.17 5.39
N SER A 369 -15.11 -28.75 4.32
CA SER A 369 -13.67 -29.01 4.10
C SER A 369 -12.81 -28.43 5.23
N TRP A 370 -13.10 -27.22 5.68
CA TRP A 370 -12.33 -26.53 6.73
C TRP A 370 -12.55 -27.18 8.10
N ALA A 371 -13.76 -27.64 8.38
CA ALA A 371 -14.09 -28.34 9.62
C ALA A 371 -13.48 -29.77 9.67
N THR A 372 -13.42 -30.46 8.54
CA THR A 372 -12.94 -31.86 8.47
C THR A 372 -11.44 -31.98 8.29
N ARG A 373 -10.81 -31.00 7.64
CA ARG A 373 -9.35 -30.95 7.40
C ARG A 373 -8.86 -29.55 7.73
N PRO A 374 -8.46 -29.28 8.99
CA PRO A 374 -8.00 -27.95 9.40
C PRO A 374 -6.64 -27.58 8.76
N GLU A 375 -5.80 -28.57 8.48
CA GLU A 375 -4.46 -28.37 7.91
C GLU A 375 -4.44 -28.65 6.40
N VAL A 376 -3.68 -27.83 5.66
CA VAL A 376 -3.38 -28.03 4.24
C VAL A 376 -1.92 -28.49 4.12
N PRO A 377 -1.63 -29.62 3.45
CA PRO A 377 -0.27 -30.06 3.20
C PRO A 377 0.53 -28.99 2.45
N VAL A 378 1.80 -28.78 2.85
CA VAL A 378 2.67 -27.74 2.25
C VAL A 378 2.82 -27.90 0.74
N SER A 379 2.98 -29.13 0.25
CA SER A 379 3.06 -29.42 -1.19
C SER A 379 1.80 -28.99 -1.95
N GLN A 380 0.62 -29.16 -1.35
CA GLN A 380 -0.65 -28.71 -1.92
C GLN A 380 -0.77 -27.18 -1.87
N ALA A 381 -0.30 -26.54 -0.80
CA ALA A 381 -0.29 -25.08 -0.67
C ALA A 381 0.61 -24.43 -1.73
N ILE A 382 1.80 -24.97 -1.98
CA ILE A 382 2.73 -24.49 -3.01
C ILE A 382 2.11 -24.65 -4.41
N ALA A 383 1.60 -25.84 -4.75
CA ALA A 383 0.96 -26.08 -6.04
C ALA A 383 -0.26 -25.17 -6.27
N ALA A 384 -1.06 -24.93 -5.23
CA ALA A 384 -2.18 -24.01 -5.29
C ALA A 384 -1.74 -22.54 -5.48
N ALA A 385 -0.65 -22.14 -4.82
CA ALA A 385 -0.07 -20.81 -4.98
C ALA A 385 0.46 -20.57 -6.40
N GLU A 386 1.11 -21.57 -7.00
CA GLU A 386 1.58 -21.51 -8.40
C GLU A 386 0.41 -21.42 -9.38
N GLU A 387 -0.62 -22.27 -9.23
CA GLU A 387 -1.83 -22.22 -10.05
C GLU A 387 -2.50 -20.84 -9.98
N LEU A 388 -2.56 -20.24 -8.78
CA LEU A 388 -3.13 -18.92 -8.57
C LEU A 388 -2.30 -17.80 -9.20
N ARG A 389 -0.95 -17.85 -9.11
CA ARG A 389 -0.07 -16.87 -9.77
C ARG A 389 -0.25 -16.89 -11.28
N ASP A 390 -0.24 -18.08 -11.88
CA ASP A 390 -0.46 -18.25 -13.32
C ASP A 390 -1.81 -17.68 -13.79
N ARG A 391 -2.84 -17.72 -12.93
CA ARG A 391 -4.16 -17.15 -13.21
C ARG A 391 -4.16 -15.64 -13.04
N LEU A 392 -3.55 -15.13 -11.99
CA LEU A 392 -3.43 -13.70 -11.76
C LEU A 392 -2.58 -13.02 -12.84
N ASP A 393 -1.54 -13.66 -13.37
CA ASP A 393 -0.76 -13.12 -14.50
C ASP A 393 -1.61 -13.05 -15.78
N ARG A 394 -2.49 -14.03 -15.99
CA ARG A 394 -3.45 -14.03 -17.11
C ARG A 394 -4.53 -12.95 -16.95
N ILE A 395 -4.96 -12.65 -15.72
CA ILE A 395 -6.06 -11.70 -15.40
C ILE A 395 -5.55 -10.26 -15.22
N GLY A 396 -4.39 -10.08 -14.60
CA GLY A 396 -3.72 -8.81 -14.35
C GLY A 396 -3.36 -8.07 -15.63
N GLY A 397 -3.36 -8.78 -16.76
CA GLY A 397 -3.21 -8.23 -18.09
C GLY A 397 -1.73 -8.01 -18.40
N GLY A 398 -1.18 -8.86 -19.25
CA GLY A 398 0.18 -8.67 -19.77
C GLY A 398 0.31 -7.41 -20.66
N PRO A 399 0.63 -7.52 -21.95
CA PRO A 399 0.94 -6.38 -22.82
C PRO A 399 -0.15 -5.28 -22.85
N LEU A 400 -1.40 -5.60 -22.53
CA LEU A 400 -2.52 -4.65 -22.47
C LEU A 400 -2.47 -3.71 -21.26
N GLN A 401 -2.02 -4.14 -20.08
CA GLN A 401 -1.90 -3.24 -18.91
C GLN A 401 -0.71 -2.31 -19.09
N ALA A 402 0.41 -2.82 -19.62
CA ALA A 402 1.55 -2.00 -20.02
C ALA A 402 1.15 -0.96 -21.09
N GLN A 403 0.33 -1.35 -22.07
CA GLN A 403 -0.21 -0.41 -23.06
C GLN A 403 -1.12 0.66 -22.43
N ARG A 404 -1.96 0.30 -21.44
CA ARG A 404 -2.79 1.27 -20.71
C ARG A 404 -1.95 2.25 -19.89
N ALA A 405 -0.98 1.74 -19.13
CA ALA A 405 -0.07 2.58 -18.34
C ALA A 405 0.76 3.52 -19.24
N LEU A 406 1.19 3.04 -20.41
CA LEU A 406 1.87 3.84 -21.40
C LEU A 406 0.96 4.90 -22.03
N ALA A 407 -0.32 4.57 -22.28
CA ALA A 407 -1.33 5.54 -22.75
C ALA A 407 -1.57 6.63 -21.70
N ASP A 408 -1.75 6.27 -20.43
CA ASP A 408 -1.92 7.23 -19.35
C ASP A 408 -0.68 8.12 -19.16
N LEU A 409 0.53 7.57 -19.34
CA LEU A 409 1.77 8.34 -19.32
C LEU A 409 1.84 9.35 -20.47
N VAL A 410 1.56 8.92 -21.71
CA VAL A 410 1.48 9.81 -22.88
C VAL A 410 0.42 10.89 -22.65
N ASP A 411 -0.73 10.53 -22.09
CA ASP A 411 -1.80 11.45 -21.78
C ASP A 411 -1.43 12.46 -20.66
N SER A 412 -0.48 12.12 -19.79
CA SER A 412 -0.02 13.08 -18.78
C SER A 412 0.84 14.21 -19.35
N LEU A 413 1.40 14.03 -20.56
CA LEU A 413 2.36 14.95 -21.16
C LEU A 413 1.71 16.02 -22.05
N PRO A 414 2.35 17.20 -22.19
CA PRO A 414 1.95 18.20 -23.19
C PRO A 414 2.26 17.70 -24.61
N ARG A 415 1.55 18.24 -25.61
CA ARG A 415 1.57 17.78 -27.01
C ARG A 415 2.98 17.58 -27.59
N VAL A 416 3.89 18.53 -27.38
CA VAL A 416 5.27 18.45 -27.89
C VAL A 416 6.02 17.24 -27.34
N ASP A 417 5.79 16.93 -26.06
CA ASP A 417 6.43 15.81 -25.38
C ASP A 417 5.78 14.46 -25.71
N GLN A 418 4.48 14.44 -26.05
CA GLN A 418 3.78 13.24 -26.51
C GLN A 418 4.41 12.68 -27.78
N ASP A 419 4.60 13.53 -28.79
CA ASP A 419 5.16 13.11 -30.07
C ASP A 419 6.63 12.69 -29.93
N ALA A 420 7.41 13.42 -29.13
CA ALA A 420 8.80 13.09 -28.84
C ALA A 420 8.95 11.73 -28.14
N LEU A 421 8.06 11.44 -27.18
CA LEU A 421 8.03 10.16 -26.47
C LEU A 421 7.64 9.01 -27.40
N VAL A 422 6.58 9.17 -28.20
CA VAL A 422 6.14 8.15 -29.16
C VAL A 422 7.21 7.87 -30.21
N GLU A 423 7.90 8.89 -30.70
CA GLU A 423 9.02 8.74 -31.64
C GLU A 423 10.20 7.99 -31.00
N ARG A 424 10.53 8.33 -29.75
CA ARG A 424 11.59 7.63 -29.00
C ARG A 424 11.26 6.15 -28.82
N ILE A 425 10.02 5.85 -28.41
CA ILE A 425 9.54 4.47 -28.29
C ILE A 425 9.64 3.75 -29.63
N ARG A 426 9.22 4.38 -30.74
CA ARG A 426 9.33 3.79 -32.07
C ARG A 426 10.77 3.40 -32.43
N ARG A 427 11.74 4.27 -32.12
CA ARG A 427 13.16 4.02 -32.39
C ARG A 427 13.74 2.90 -31.54
N GLU A 428 13.34 2.82 -30.28
CA GLU A 428 13.87 1.82 -29.33
C GLU A 428 13.21 0.45 -29.49
N SER A 429 11.90 0.39 -29.70
CA SER A 429 11.14 -0.87 -29.75
C SER A 429 10.90 -1.40 -31.17
N GLY A 430 11.10 -0.57 -32.20
CA GLY A 430 10.74 -0.87 -33.59
C GLY A 430 9.23 -1.00 -33.84
N ARG A 431 8.39 -0.84 -32.81
CA ARG A 431 6.92 -0.97 -32.90
C ARG A 431 6.24 0.01 -31.97
N VAL A 432 5.42 0.90 -32.53
CA VAL A 432 4.41 1.64 -31.77
C VAL A 432 3.09 0.88 -31.93
N PRO A 433 2.39 0.50 -30.85
CA PRO A 433 1.07 -0.08 -30.98
C PRO A 433 0.17 0.89 -31.77
N ALA A 434 -0.50 0.39 -32.81
CA ALA A 434 -1.35 1.21 -33.70
C ALA A 434 -2.47 1.97 -32.96
N ALA A 435 -2.68 1.68 -31.67
CA ALA A 435 -3.62 2.33 -30.78
C ALA A 435 -3.14 3.69 -30.21
N PHE A 436 -1.85 4.05 -30.33
CA PHE A 436 -1.34 5.33 -29.83
C PHE A 436 -1.57 6.45 -30.85
N LEU A 437 -2.71 7.12 -30.72
CA LEU A 437 -2.96 8.41 -31.38
C LEU A 437 -2.61 9.52 -30.39
N THR A 438 -1.67 10.39 -30.77
CA THR A 438 -1.35 11.60 -30.00
C THR A 438 -2.27 12.75 -30.39
N GLU A 439 -2.24 13.83 -29.60
CA GLU A 439 -3.01 15.04 -29.89
C GLU A 439 -2.67 15.64 -31.27
N SER A 440 -1.44 15.47 -31.75
CA SER A 440 -1.04 15.90 -33.10
C SER A 440 -1.79 15.17 -34.23
N ALA A 441 -2.38 14.00 -33.98
CA ALA A 441 -3.27 13.34 -34.94
C ALA A 441 -4.48 14.21 -35.31
N LEU A 442 -4.95 15.07 -34.39
CA LEU A 442 -6.02 16.03 -34.66
C LEU A 442 -5.60 17.14 -35.63
N SER A 443 -4.32 17.26 -35.99
CA SER A 443 -3.82 18.23 -36.98
C SER A 443 -3.60 17.61 -38.35
N THR A 444 -3.38 16.29 -38.42
CA THR A 444 -3.09 15.58 -39.67
C THR A 444 -4.27 14.74 -40.16
N ALA A 445 -5.22 14.38 -39.30
CA ALA A 445 -6.39 13.59 -39.68
C ALA A 445 -7.29 14.34 -40.69
N PRO A 446 -8.00 13.61 -41.57
CA PRO A 446 -8.99 14.18 -42.49
C PRO A 446 -10.04 15.02 -41.78
N ALA A 447 -10.37 16.20 -42.34
CA ALA A 447 -11.28 17.17 -41.73
C ALA A 447 -12.68 16.59 -41.44
N ASP A 448 -13.17 15.73 -42.32
CA ASP A 448 -14.44 15.04 -42.18
C ASP A 448 -14.41 13.93 -41.10
N ALA A 449 -13.26 13.27 -40.88
CA ALA A 449 -13.09 12.33 -39.78
C ALA A 449 -13.06 13.06 -38.42
N VAL A 450 -12.39 14.23 -38.36
CA VAL A 450 -12.39 15.09 -37.18
C VAL A 450 -13.80 15.61 -36.89
N GLY A 451 -14.51 16.13 -37.90
CA GLY A 451 -15.89 16.60 -37.75
C GLY A 451 -16.85 15.50 -37.29
N ALA A 452 -16.73 14.29 -37.82
CA ALA A 452 -17.53 13.13 -37.38
C ALA A 452 -17.22 12.72 -35.94
N ALA A 453 -15.95 12.74 -35.53
CA ALA A 453 -15.55 12.42 -34.16
C ALA A 453 -16.11 13.44 -33.16
N VAL A 454 -16.09 14.73 -33.51
CA VAL A 454 -16.64 15.82 -32.68
C VAL A 454 -18.17 15.69 -32.54
N LEU A 455 -18.87 15.36 -33.63
CA LEU A 455 -20.32 15.13 -33.61
C LEU A 455 -20.72 13.90 -32.77
N GLY A 456 -19.81 12.95 -32.58
CA GLY A 456 -20.01 11.76 -31.76
C GLY A 456 -19.81 11.98 -30.26
N LEU A 457 -19.51 13.21 -29.82
CA LEU A 457 -19.25 13.55 -28.42
C LEU A 457 -20.24 14.60 -27.89
N PRO A 458 -20.49 14.61 -26.56
CA PRO A 458 -21.24 15.69 -25.93
C PRO A 458 -20.56 17.06 -26.13
N VAL A 459 -21.35 18.10 -26.41
CA VAL A 459 -20.87 19.48 -26.58
C VAL A 459 -20.01 19.93 -25.40
N ALA A 460 -20.40 19.57 -24.17
CA ALA A 460 -19.64 19.87 -22.96
C ALA A 460 -18.24 19.25 -22.94
N THR A 461 -18.08 18.02 -23.43
CA THR A 461 -16.78 17.33 -23.51
C THR A 461 -15.88 18.00 -24.53
N VAL A 462 -16.44 18.35 -25.70
CA VAL A 462 -15.71 19.06 -26.75
C VAL A 462 -15.29 20.46 -26.27
N ALA A 463 -16.20 21.20 -25.62
CA ALA A 463 -15.90 22.50 -25.04
C ALA A 463 -14.82 22.42 -23.95
N THR A 464 -14.84 21.40 -23.08
CA THR A 464 -13.79 21.14 -22.10
C THR A 464 -12.43 20.96 -22.76
N TYR A 465 -12.34 20.15 -23.81
CA TYR A 465 -11.11 19.98 -24.58
C TYR A 465 -10.65 21.31 -25.21
N LEU A 466 -11.54 21.98 -25.94
CA LEU A 466 -11.22 23.21 -26.66
C LEU A 466 -10.77 24.35 -25.74
N SER A 467 -11.25 24.39 -24.49
CA SER A 467 -10.89 25.44 -23.52
C SER A 467 -9.39 25.52 -23.20
N ALA A 468 -8.70 24.38 -23.25
CA ALA A 468 -7.27 24.27 -22.93
C ALA A 468 -6.41 23.77 -24.11
N ALA A 469 -7.02 23.48 -25.25
CA ALA A 469 -6.30 23.13 -26.49
C ALA A 469 -5.55 24.33 -27.08
N ASP A 470 -4.46 24.05 -27.81
CA ASP A 470 -3.71 25.03 -28.61
C ASP A 470 -4.63 25.81 -29.56
N ALA A 471 -4.34 27.09 -29.78
CA ALA A 471 -5.15 27.96 -30.64
C ALA A 471 -5.36 27.38 -32.04
N ASP A 472 -4.29 26.84 -32.65
CA ASP A 472 -4.33 26.25 -33.99
C ASP A 472 -5.25 25.02 -34.05
N LEU A 473 -5.21 24.16 -33.03
CA LEU A 473 -6.08 22.98 -32.96
C LEU A 473 -7.53 23.37 -32.71
N ARG A 474 -7.75 24.40 -31.87
CA ARG A 474 -9.08 24.95 -31.61
C ARG A 474 -9.70 25.48 -32.89
N GLU A 475 -8.97 26.27 -33.65
CA GLU A 475 -9.44 26.83 -34.94
C GLU A 475 -9.72 25.71 -35.95
N ARG A 476 -8.81 24.73 -36.07
CA ARG A 476 -9.00 23.58 -36.95
C ARG A 476 -10.27 22.81 -36.59
N ILE A 477 -10.48 22.47 -35.32
CA ILE A 477 -11.65 21.71 -34.90
C ILE A 477 -12.94 22.50 -35.14
N LEU A 478 -12.97 23.79 -34.78
CA LEU A 478 -14.15 24.64 -35.01
C LEU A 478 -14.47 24.80 -36.50
N SER A 479 -13.46 24.88 -37.37
CA SER A 479 -13.67 24.94 -38.83
C SER A 479 -14.22 23.64 -39.43
N THR A 480 -14.00 22.49 -38.78
CA THR A 480 -14.59 21.20 -39.21
C THR A 480 -16.02 20.98 -38.71
N CYS A 481 -16.50 21.82 -37.80
CA CYS A 481 -17.84 21.69 -37.23
C CYS A 481 -18.91 22.32 -38.14
N PRO A 482 -20.13 21.73 -38.21
CA PRO A 482 -21.28 22.41 -38.80
C PRO A 482 -21.55 23.75 -38.12
N ALA A 483 -22.03 24.75 -38.89
CA ALA A 483 -22.18 26.14 -38.40
C ALA A 483 -23.00 26.26 -37.11
N ARG A 484 -24.02 25.41 -36.92
CA ARG A 484 -24.83 25.40 -35.68
C ARG A 484 -24.00 24.95 -34.47
N LEU A 485 -23.33 23.80 -34.57
CA LEU A 485 -22.50 23.28 -33.48
C LEU A 485 -21.33 24.20 -33.18
N ARG A 486 -20.75 24.84 -34.20
CA ARG A 486 -19.68 25.82 -34.02
C ARG A 486 -20.14 26.99 -33.14
N ARG A 487 -21.33 27.54 -33.40
CA ARG A 487 -21.91 28.62 -32.58
C ARG A 487 -22.18 28.17 -31.14
N GLU A 488 -22.76 26.99 -30.96
CA GLU A 488 -23.00 26.42 -29.62
C GLU A 488 -21.69 26.23 -28.83
N LEU A 489 -20.62 25.75 -29.48
CA LEU A 489 -19.30 25.61 -28.86
C LEU A 489 -18.64 26.96 -28.57
N GLU A 490 -18.76 27.94 -29.47
CA GLU A 490 -18.26 29.30 -29.27
C GLU A 490 -18.96 29.99 -28.07
N GLU A 491 -20.28 29.79 -27.93
CA GLU A 491 -21.07 30.28 -26.79
C GLU A 491 -20.67 29.59 -25.47
N GLU A 492 -20.54 28.26 -25.48
CA GLU A 492 -20.06 27.50 -24.30
C GLU A 492 -18.65 27.93 -23.88
N LEU A 493 -17.74 28.15 -24.82
CA LEU A 493 -16.37 28.58 -24.53
C LEU A 493 -16.29 29.99 -23.92
N GLN A 494 -17.27 30.87 -24.19
CA GLN A 494 -17.34 32.19 -23.58
C GLN A 494 -17.81 32.15 -22.12
N VAL A 495 -18.70 31.21 -21.79
CA VAL A 495 -19.30 31.10 -20.46
C VAL A 495 -18.46 30.21 -19.53
N ARG A 496 -17.71 29.27 -20.08
CA ARG A 496 -17.02 28.22 -19.32
C ARG A 496 -15.74 28.73 -18.65
N ALA A 497 -15.58 28.38 -17.38
CA ALA A 497 -14.32 28.58 -16.64
C ALA A 497 -13.22 27.64 -17.14
N ALA A 498 -11.96 27.94 -16.83
CA ALA A 498 -10.82 27.10 -17.20
C ALA A 498 -11.02 25.65 -16.70
N ALA A 499 -10.93 24.67 -17.62
CA ALA A 499 -11.06 23.27 -17.27
C ALA A 499 -9.92 22.79 -16.35
N SER A 500 -10.21 21.88 -15.42
CA SER A 500 -9.16 21.22 -14.66
C SER A 500 -8.30 20.36 -15.58
N ARG A 501 -7.03 20.15 -15.21
CA ARG A 501 -6.12 19.29 -15.99
C ARG A 501 -6.68 17.88 -16.18
N VAL A 502 -7.36 17.35 -15.17
CA VAL A 502 -7.96 16.00 -15.22
C VAL A 502 -9.09 15.95 -16.24
N ASP A 503 -9.98 16.95 -16.22
CA ASP A 503 -11.12 17.02 -17.15
C ASP A 503 -10.65 17.24 -18.60
N PHE A 504 -9.62 18.07 -18.79
CA PHE A 504 -9.00 18.27 -20.10
C PHE A 504 -8.41 16.98 -20.66
N VAL A 505 -7.63 16.24 -19.87
CA VAL A 505 -7.03 14.96 -20.30
C VAL A 505 -8.11 13.92 -20.62
N GLY A 506 -9.16 13.84 -19.78
CA GLY A 506 -10.31 12.96 -20.03
C GLY A 506 -11.01 13.30 -21.35
N ALA A 507 -11.35 14.57 -21.57
CA ALA A 507 -11.99 15.05 -22.78
C ALA A 507 -11.14 14.82 -24.05
N ARG A 508 -9.82 15.01 -23.94
CA ARG A 508 -8.88 14.69 -25.03
C ARG A 508 -8.89 13.20 -25.35
N ARG A 509 -8.88 12.34 -24.34
CA ARG A 509 -8.90 10.87 -24.54
C ARG A 509 -10.16 10.40 -25.25
N ASP A 510 -11.31 10.96 -24.86
CA ASP A 510 -12.58 10.67 -25.51
C ASP A 510 -12.57 11.09 -26.99
N LEU A 511 -12.05 12.29 -27.28
CA LEU A 511 -11.91 12.80 -28.65
C LEU A 511 -10.97 11.95 -29.51
N LEU A 512 -9.78 11.62 -29.00
CA LEU A 512 -8.82 10.77 -29.73
C LEU A 512 -9.34 9.34 -29.93
N THR A 513 -10.09 8.81 -28.96
CA THR A 513 -10.75 7.52 -29.08
C THR A 513 -11.80 7.52 -30.19
N ARG A 514 -12.65 8.55 -30.24
CA ARG A 514 -13.63 8.72 -31.33
C ARG A 514 -12.99 8.94 -32.68
N LEU A 515 -11.93 9.74 -32.75
CA LEU A 515 -11.17 9.96 -33.98
C LEU A 515 -10.63 8.63 -34.52
N ARG A 516 -10.08 7.78 -33.64
CA ARG A 516 -9.61 6.44 -33.99
C ARG A 516 -10.70 5.58 -34.59
N GLU A 517 -11.88 5.56 -33.95
CA GLU A 517 -13.03 4.80 -34.42
C GLU A 517 -13.44 5.25 -35.83
N GLU A 518 -13.48 6.56 -36.08
CA GLU A 518 -13.83 7.11 -37.40
C GLU A 518 -12.78 6.79 -38.46
N ILE A 519 -11.48 6.97 -38.16
CA ILE A 519 -10.38 6.61 -39.07
C ILE A 519 -10.45 5.11 -39.40
N THR A 520 -10.66 4.26 -38.40
CA THR A 520 -10.73 2.80 -38.59
C THR A 520 -11.96 2.39 -39.40
N ARG A 521 -13.12 3.00 -39.12
CA ARG A 521 -14.36 2.76 -39.87
C ARG A 521 -14.20 3.14 -41.34
N ARG A 522 -13.54 4.27 -41.62
CA ARG A 522 -13.29 4.75 -42.99
C ARG A 522 -12.28 3.87 -43.73
N ALA A 523 -11.21 3.44 -43.05
CA ALA A 523 -10.27 2.48 -43.60
C ALA A 523 -10.94 1.15 -43.98
N ALA A 524 -11.91 0.69 -43.18
CA ALA A 524 -12.72 -0.49 -43.49
C ALA A 524 -13.73 -0.26 -44.63
N ALA A 525 -14.26 0.96 -44.77
CA ALA A 525 -15.24 1.32 -45.80
C ALA A 525 -14.62 1.67 -47.16
N SER A 526 -13.30 1.82 -47.24
CA SER A 526 -12.57 2.06 -48.50
C SER A 526 -11.83 0.80 -48.93
N PRO A 527 -12.50 -0.21 -49.51
CA PRO A 527 -11.81 -1.34 -50.12
C PRO A 527 -10.96 -0.79 -51.28
N ALA A 528 -9.67 -1.13 -51.31
CA ALA A 528 -8.82 -0.87 -52.46
C ALA A 528 -9.53 -1.36 -53.74
N PRO A 529 -9.40 -0.66 -54.88
CA PRO A 529 -10.05 -1.10 -56.11
C PRO A 529 -9.54 -2.50 -56.46
N ILE A 530 -10.49 -3.45 -56.49
CA ILE A 530 -10.30 -4.80 -57.00
C ILE A 530 -9.98 -4.66 -58.49
N ASN A 531 -8.69 -4.72 -58.82
CA ASN A 531 -8.25 -4.87 -60.20
C ASN A 531 -8.62 -6.27 -60.69
N GLY A 532 -9.74 -6.35 -61.42
CA GLY A 532 -10.13 -7.49 -62.25
C GLY A 532 -11.34 -7.08 -63.09
N GLY A 533 -11.34 -7.13 -64.41
CA GLY A 533 -10.33 -7.50 -65.39
C GLY A 533 -10.91 -7.37 -66.80
N GLN A 534 -10.09 -7.59 -67.82
CA GLN A 534 -10.41 -8.20 -69.13
C GLN A 534 -9.14 -8.18 -69.98
N GLN A 535 -8.45 -9.32 -70.12
CA GLN A 535 -8.49 -10.19 -71.30
C GLN A 535 -7.97 -9.55 -72.60
N GLY A 536 -6.81 -10.07 -73.02
CA GLY A 536 -6.20 -9.80 -74.32
C GLY A 536 -4.83 -10.48 -74.43
N GLN A 537 -4.81 -11.81 -74.50
CA GLN A 537 -3.73 -12.56 -75.18
C GLN A 537 -4.25 -12.89 -76.60
N PRO A 538 -3.42 -13.19 -77.62
CA PRO A 538 -1.95 -13.31 -77.63
C PRO A 538 -1.27 -12.64 -78.86
N GLU A 539 0.04 -12.39 -78.81
CA GLU A 539 0.85 -12.55 -80.04
C GLU A 539 2.32 -12.86 -79.74
N ARG A 540 2.85 -13.76 -80.57
CA ARG A 540 4.18 -14.38 -80.55
C ARG A 540 5.24 -13.39 -81.03
N ALA A 541 6.45 -13.46 -80.47
CA ALA A 541 7.64 -14.01 -81.16
C ALA A 541 8.97 -13.41 -80.66
N ALA A 542 9.91 -14.33 -80.44
CA ALA A 542 11.36 -14.22 -80.66
C ALA A 542 12.22 -13.34 -79.72
N GLY A 543 13.34 -13.91 -79.28
CA GLY A 543 14.53 -13.11 -78.95
C GLY A 543 15.29 -13.52 -77.70
N THR A 544 15.88 -14.70 -77.73
CA THR A 544 17.16 -15.01 -77.06
C THR A 544 18.12 -13.81 -77.07
N HIS A 545 18.76 -13.47 -75.93
CA HIS A 545 20.22 -13.45 -75.77
C HIS A 545 20.72 -12.77 -74.46
N LEU A 546 21.70 -13.46 -73.84
CA LEU A 546 22.91 -12.95 -73.14
C LEU A 546 22.69 -12.16 -71.81
N VAL A 547 23.10 -12.62 -70.62
CA VAL A 547 24.41 -13.07 -70.06
C VAL A 547 24.89 -12.05 -69.00
N SER A 548 25.14 -12.59 -67.80
CA SER A 548 26.07 -12.22 -66.72
C SER A 548 26.25 -10.76 -66.30
N ALA A 549 26.05 -10.49 -65.00
CA ALA A 549 27.12 -10.58 -63.99
C ALA A 549 26.50 -10.65 -62.58
#